data_AF-A0A2R4NYE6-F1
#
_entry.id   AF-A0A2R4NYE6-F1
#
_cell.length_a   1.000
_cell.length_b   1.000
_cell.length_c   1.000
_cell.angle_alpha   90.00
_cell.angle_beta   90.00
_cell.angle_gamma   90.00
#
_symmetry.space_group_name_H-M   'P 1'
#
loop_
_entity.id
_entity.type
_entity.pdbx_description
1 polymer ?
#
loop_
_entity_poly.entity_id
_entity_poly.type
_entity_poly.pdbx_seq_one_letter_code
_entity_poly.pdbx_strand_id
1 'polypeptide(L)'
;MITSINGLSNTPIQDNTIQKENVAKEGKQDKNATEEKFDYSKNLFKPWSETIKEFIDIDKSKEGWIADTINRIDNMLSDYTIQERRALSAKREPENMEEFRVRELQDYMDWLLTNSIDGKPTMMGKLIGLGTKEEEDELDAFMETMSSLYPNNNKESLSLLDRTDLSIDEFKTLFAKAREKATKDVEEQRKQIIKEEQEYNANLAKEQSEKKFKPMQVKKKYETYDINKDQKFLYARELLNFKEKRGIDVLELMQKIDKKQILNKMV
;
A
#
# COMPACT_ATOMS: atom_id res chain seq x y z
N MET A 1 -11.11 19.36 -12.39
CA MET A 1 -10.56 18.45 -13.42
C MET A 1 -9.05 18.41 -13.23
N ILE A 2 -8.52 17.22 -13.00
CA ILE A 2 -7.11 16.95 -12.73
C ILE A 2 -6.36 16.96 -14.07
N THR A 3 -5.27 17.72 -14.19
CA THR A 3 -4.26 17.50 -15.23
C THR A 3 -2.88 17.52 -14.58
N SER A 4 -2.20 16.40 -14.77
CA SER A 4 -0.99 15.94 -14.08
C SER A 4 0.27 16.66 -14.57
N ILE A 5 1.19 16.87 -13.62
CA ILE A 5 2.54 17.41 -13.82
C ILE A 5 3.46 16.22 -14.09
N ASN A 6 3.84 15.99 -15.36
CA ASN A 6 4.99 15.14 -15.71
C ASN A 6 6.14 16.07 -16.09
N GLY A 7 7.00 16.37 -15.11
CA GLY A 7 8.27 17.04 -15.36
C GLY A 7 9.35 16.01 -15.69
N LEU A 8 9.55 15.71 -16.97
CA LEU A 8 10.82 15.19 -17.47
C LEU A 8 11.78 16.39 -17.58
N SER A 9 12.75 16.49 -16.70
CA SER A 9 13.88 17.40 -16.85
C SER A 9 14.85 16.81 -17.88
N ASN A 10 14.86 17.40 -19.08
CA ASN A 10 15.90 17.19 -20.09
C ASN A 10 17.10 18.06 -19.74
N THR A 11 18.20 17.45 -19.29
CA THR A 11 19.54 18.06 -19.32
C THR A 11 20.31 17.50 -20.51
N PRO A 12 21.06 18.33 -21.28
CA PRO A 12 21.76 17.86 -22.46
C PRO A 12 23.04 17.11 -22.06
N ILE A 13 23.20 15.89 -22.60
CA ILE A 13 24.43 15.10 -22.49
C ILE A 13 25.54 15.85 -23.21
N GLN A 14 26.61 16.22 -22.49
CA GLN A 14 27.82 16.76 -23.07
C GLN A 14 28.63 15.62 -23.71
N ASP A 15 28.83 15.71 -25.02
CA ASP A 15 29.78 14.90 -25.78
C ASP A 15 31.20 15.14 -25.24
N ASN A 16 31.71 14.20 -24.46
CA ASN A 16 33.14 14.07 -24.22
C ASN A 16 33.63 12.83 -24.95
N THR A 17 34.43 13.07 -25.99
CA THR A 17 35.12 12.05 -26.78
C THR A 17 36.09 11.29 -25.87
N ILE A 18 35.73 10.08 -25.45
CA ILE A 18 36.61 9.18 -24.70
C ILE A 18 37.25 8.18 -25.66
N GLN A 19 38.58 8.11 -25.60
CA GLN A 19 39.42 7.17 -26.33
C GLN A 19 39.04 5.72 -25.95
N LYS A 20 38.75 4.90 -26.96
CA LYS A 20 38.44 3.47 -26.79
C LYS A 20 39.63 2.73 -26.20
N GLU A 21 39.51 2.29 -24.96
CA GLU A 21 40.32 1.21 -24.42
C GLU A 21 39.76 -0.12 -24.93
N ASN A 22 40.64 -0.98 -25.46
CA ASN A 22 40.27 -2.24 -26.09
C ASN A 22 39.85 -3.28 -25.04
N VAL A 23 38.57 -3.34 -24.71
CA VAL A 23 37.98 -4.53 -24.08
C VAL A 23 37.71 -5.55 -25.18
N ALA A 24 38.36 -6.72 -25.06
CA ALA A 24 38.21 -7.82 -25.99
C ALA A 24 36.73 -8.24 -26.08
N LYS A 25 36.14 -8.10 -27.27
CA LYS A 25 34.80 -8.61 -27.57
C LYS A 25 34.89 -10.13 -27.76
N GLU A 26 34.47 -10.90 -26.77
CA GLU A 26 34.15 -12.31 -26.99
C GLU A 26 32.88 -12.38 -27.85
N GLY A 27 33.06 -12.71 -29.13
CA GLY A 27 31.96 -12.92 -30.06
C GLY A 27 31.12 -14.13 -29.65
N LYS A 28 29.81 -14.04 -29.90
CA LYS A 28 28.83 -15.14 -29.77
C LYS A 28 29.40 -16.43 -30.36
N GLN A 29 29.80 -17.34 -29.49
CA GLN A 29 30.39 -18.61 -29.86
C GLN A 29 29.26 -19.65 -29.87
N ASP A 30 28.84 -20.07 -31.06
CA ASP A 30 27.96 -21.23 -31.23
C ASP A 30 28.63 -22.46 -30.60
N LYS A 31 28.02 -23.05 -29.55
CA LYS A 31 28.53 -24.27 -28.91
C LYS A 31 27.48 -25.36 -28.86
N ASN A 32 27.54 -26.24 -29.86
CA ASN A 32 27.13 -27.63 -29.70
C ASN A 32 28.16 -28.35 -28.82
N ALA A 33 27.94 -28.37 -27.51
CA ALA A 33 28.60 -29.29 -26.57
C ALA A 33 27.60 -29.57 -25.46
N THR A 34 27.36 -30.85 -25.14
CA THR A 34 26.45 -31.34 -24.10
C THR A 34 26.40 -30.44 -22.86
N GLU A 35 25.42 -29.53 -22.80
CA GLU A 35 25.22 -28.62 -21.69
C GLU A 35 24.62 -29.41 -20.52
N GLU A 36 25.36 -29.50 -19.41
CA GLU A 36 24.75 -29.74 -18.10
C GLU A 36 23.64 -28.68 -17.96
N LYS A 37 22.38 -29.12 -17.86
CA LYS A 37 21.25 -28.19 -17.74
C LYS A 37 21.56 -27.20 -16.63
N PHE A 38 21.54 -25.91 -16.95
CA PHE A 38 21.78 -24.85 -15.98
C PHE A 38 20.88 -25.06 -14.76
N ASP A 39 21.51 -25.29 -13.61
CA ASP A 39 20.82 -25.52 -12.34
C ASP A 39 20.83 -24.23 -11.53
N TYR A 40 19.81 -23.41 -11.76
CA TYR A 40 19.60 -22.16 -11.03
C TYR A 40 19.58 -22.36 -9.50
N SER A 41 19.17 -23.54 -9.03
CA SER A 41 19.05 -23.80 -7.58
C SER A 41 20.39 -23.74 -6.84
N LYS A 42 21.50 -24.04 -7.53
CA LYS A 42 22.86 -23.92 -6.99
C LYS A 42 23.25 -22.47 -6.68
N ASN A 43 22.56 -21.49 -7.26
CA ASN A 43 22.84 -20.06 -7.11
C ASN A 43 21.81 -19.32 -6.23
N LEU A 44 20.68 -19.94 -5.87
CA LEU A 44 19.60 -19.32 -5.08
C LEU A 44 20.03 -18.80 -3.70
N PHE A 45 21.04 -19.43 -3.09
CA PHE A 45 21.48 -19.14 -1.73
C PHE A 45 22.87 -18.51 -1.66
N LYS A 46 23.52 -18.25 -2.80
CA LYS A 46 24.81 -17.59 -2.81
C LYS A 46 24.64 -16.12 -2.40
N PRO A 47 25.53 -15.58 -1.54
CA PRO A 47 25.55 -14.15 -1.30
C PRO A 47 25.69 -13.39 -2.60
N TRP A 48 24.88 -12.35 -2.77
CA TRP A 48 24.87 -11.58 -4.02
C TRP A 48 26.25 -10.99 -4.36
N SER A 49 27.02 -10.60 -3.33
CA SER A 49 28.40 -10.12 -3.49
C SER A 49 29.37 -11.17 -4.01
N GLU A 50 29.13 -12.46 -3.78
CA GLU A 50 29.91 -13.56 -4.36
C GLU A 50 29.52 -13.78 -5.81
N THR A 51 28.22 -13.81 -6.10
CA THR A 51 27.68 -13.97 -7.46
C THR A 51 28.21 -12.88 -8.40
N ILE A 52 28.18 -11.61 -8.00
CA ILE A 52 28.65 -10.49 -8.83
C ILE A 52 30.16 -10.58 -9.10
N LYS A 53 30.96 -11.04 -8.13
CA LYS A 53 32.41 -11.22 -8.30
C LYS A 53 32.76 -12.29 -9.33
N GLU A 54 31.87 -13.25 -9.60
CA GLU A 54 32.07 -14.23 -10.69
C GLU A 54 32.01 -13.56 -12.08
N PHE A 55 31.39 -12.37 -12.19
CA PHE A 55 31.18 -11.68 -13.47
C PHE A 55 32.00 -10.39 -13.63
N ILE A 56 32.27 -9.67 -12.54
CA ILE A 56 32.95 -8.37 -12.59
C ILE A 56 33.81 -8.15 -11.34
N ASP A 57 35.09 -7.81 -11.56
CA ASP A 57 35.98 -7.35 -10.50
C ASP A 57 35.68 -5.90 -10.13
N ILE A 58 35.37 -5.66 -8.86
CA ILE A 58 35.03 -4.34 -8.33
C ILE A 58 36.03 -3.97 -7.24
N ASP A 59 36.75 -2.88 -7.46
CA ASP A 59 37.64 -2.29 -6.47
C ASP A 59 36.93 -1.12 -5.78
N LYS A 60 36.24 -1.42 -4.67
CA LYS A 60 35.51 -0.43 -3.87
C LYS A 60 36.42 0.62 -3.20
N SER A 61 37.75 0.42 -3.20
CA SER A 61 38.68 1.38 -2.61
C SER A 61 38.98 2.58 -3.51
N LYS A 62 38.66 2.47 -4.81
CA LYS A 62 38.89 3.55 -5.78
C LYS A 62 37.80 4.61 -5.70
N GLU A 63 38.21 5.87 -5.78
CA GLU A 63 37.25 6.96 -5.96
C GLU A 63 36.48 6.77 -7.27
N GLY A 64 35.15 6.98 -7.22
CA GLY A 64 34.29 6.84 -8.39
C GLY A 64 34.03 5.39 -8.82
N TRP A 65 34.37 4.38 -8.01
CA TRP A 65 34.18 2.96 -8.35
C TRP A 65 32.73 2.62 -8.74
N ILE A 66 31.73 3.29 -8.15
CA ILE A 66 30.31 3.07 -8.47
C ILE A 66 30.03 3.45 -9.92
N ALA A 67 30.44 4.65 -10.35
CA ALA A 67 30.25 5.10 -11.73
C ALA A 67 31.02 4.24 -12.73
N ASP A 68 32.27 3.86 -12.40
CA ASP A 68 33.05 2.92 -13.21
C ASP A 68 32.34 1.58 -13.37
N THR A 69 31.83 1.02 -12.26
CA THR A 69 31.14 -0.26 -12.26
C THR A 69 29.86 -0.22 -13.08
N ILE A 70 29.05 0.85 -12.95
CA ILE A 70 27.85 1.07 -13.76
C ILE A 70 28.20 1.09 -15.25
N ASN A 71 29.23 1.85 -15.65
CA ASN A 71 29.66 1.93 -17.04
C ASN A 71 30.20 0.60 -17.57
N ARG A 72 30.94 -0.16 -16.76
CA ARG A 72 31.45 -1.48 -17.14
C ARG A 72 30.31 -2.48 -17.35
N ILE A 73 29.31 -2.49 -16.47
CA ILE A 73 28.12 -3.33 -16.63
C ILE A 73 27.36 -2.92 -17.90
N ASP A 74 27.14 -1.63 -18.12
CA ASP A 74 26.41 -1.17 -19.31
C ASP A 74 27.11 -1.58 -20.61
N ASN A 75 28.45 -1.51 -20.65
CA ASN A 75 29.26 -2.00 -21.76
C ASN A 75 29.17 -3.52 -21.93
N MET A 76 29.24 -4.30 -20.84
CA MET A 76 29.13 -5.76 -20.86
C MET A 76 27.76 -6.21 -21.37
N LEU A 77 26.70 -5.46 -21.07
CA LEU A 77 25.33 -5.75 -21.48
C LEU A 77 24.92 -5.00 -22.76
N SER A 78 25.86 -4.38 -23.49
CA SER A 78 25.58 -3.52 -24.65
C SER A 78 24.90 -4.24 -25.82
N ASP A 79 25.01 -5.57 -25.90
CA ASP A 79 24.30 -6.41 -26.87
C ASP A 79 22.80 -6.55 -26.58
N TYR A 80 22.35 -6.14 -25.38
CA TYR A 80 20.95 -6.15 -24.95
C TYR A 80 20.43 -4.72 -24.81
N THR A 81 19.23 -4.48 -25.33
CA THR A 81 18.48 -3.25 -25.04
C THR A 81 18.08 -3.21 -23.56
N ILE A 82 17.85 -2.01 -23.02
CA ILE A 82 17.38 -1.84 -21.62
C ILE A 82 16.10 -2.63 -21.36
N GLN A 83 15.19 -2.74 -22.35
CA GLN A 83 13.96 -3.52 -22.21
C GLN A 83 14.22 -5.02 -22.13
N GLU A 84 15.16 -5.56 -22.92
CA GLU A 84 15.54 -6.96 -22.87
C GLU A 84 16.24 -7.30 -21.54
N ARG A 85 17.17 -6.46 -21.07
CA ARG A 85 17.82 -6.64 -19.77
C ARG A 85 16.79 -6.71 -18.63
N ARG A 86 15.81 -5.79 -18.62
CA ARG A 86 14.72 -5.78 -17.63
C ARG A 86 13.78 -6.96 -17.75
N ALA A 87 13.50 -7.44 -18.96
CA ALA A 87 12.69 -8.63 -19.16
C ALA A 87 13.39 -9.89 -18.61
N LEU A 88 14.71 -9.99 -18.80
CA LEU A 88 15.53 -11.06 -18.25
C LEU A 88 15.64 -10.97 -16.71
N SER A 89 15.81 -9.77 -16.16
CA SER A 89 15.80 -9.54 -14.70
C SER A 89 14.46 -9.91 -14.05
N ALA A 90 13.34 -9.59 -14.71
CA ALA A 90 12.00 -9.93 -14.23
C ALA A 90 11.64 -11.42 -14.37
N LYS A 91 12.45 -12.21 -15.09
CA LYS A 91 12.20 -13.64 -15.30
C LYS A 91 12.47 -14.40 -14.01
N ARG A 92 11.49 -15.21 -13.60
CA ARG A 92 11.57 -15.99 -12.33
C ARG A 92 12.78 -16.92 -12.28
N GLU A 93 13.05 -17.62 -13.38
CA GLU A 93 14.12 -18.60 -13.49
C GLU A 93 14.85 -18.38 -14.82
N PRO A 94 16.15 -18.02 -14.78
CA PRO A 94 16.97 -17.97 -15.99
C PRO A 94 17.14 -19.38 -16.56
N GLU A 95 17.11 -19.52 -17.88
CA GLU A 95 17.18 -20.82 -18.56
C GLU A 95 18.62 -21.28 -18.79
N ASN A 96 19.58 -20.36 -18.78
CA ASN A 96 20.99 -20.62 -19.02
C ASN A 96 21.87 -19.62 -18.27
N MET A 97 23.18 -19.89 -18.27
CA MET A 97 24.18 -19.05 -17.60
C MET A 97 24.21 -17.61 -18.11
N GLU A 98 23.93 -17.36 -19.40
CA GLU A 98 23.96 -16.01 -19.95
C GLU A 98 22.76 -15.19 -19.49
N GLU A 99 21.55 -15.76 -19.52
CA GLU A 99 20.36 -15.10 -18.95
C GLU A 99 20.55 -14.79 -17.45
N PHE A 100 21.14 -15.73 -16.70
CA PHE A 100 21.47 -15.53 -15.29
C PHE A 100 22.46 -14.37 -15.11
N ARG A 101 23.56 -14.36 -15.87
CA ARG A 101 24.55 -13.29 -15.83
C ARG A 101 23.95 -11.92 -16.15
N VAL A 102 23.14 -11.82 -17.22
CA VAL A 102 22.49 -10.56 -17.60
C VAL A 102 21.59 -10.05 -16.49
N ARG A 103 20.78 -10.95 -15.90
CA ARG A 103 19.92 -10.62 -14.76
C ARG A 103 20.72 -10.10 -13.57
N GLU A 104 21.71 -10.85 -13.09
CA GLU A 104 22.47 -10.48 -11.89
C GLU A 104 23.21 -9.15 -12.08
N LEU A 105 23.82 -8.93 -13.25
CA LEU A 105 24.49 -7.68 -13.56
C LEU A 105 23.52 -6.51 -13.67
N GLN A 106 22.35 -6.71 -14.29
CA GLN A 106 21.30 -5.67 -14.38
C GLN A 106 20.74 -5.32 -13.00
N ASP A 107 20.42 -6.31 -12.18
CA ASP A 107 19.92 -6.11 -10.81
C ASP A 107 20.94 -5.33 -9.97
N TYR A 108 22.24 -5.63 -10.14
CA TYR A 108 23.31 -4.95 -9.42
C TYR A 108 23.48 -3.50 -9.88
N MET A 109 23.43 -3.24 -11.18
CA MET A 109 23.43 -1.89 -11.73
C MET A 109 22.23 -1.08 -11.21
N ASP A 110 21.03 -1.66 -11.17
CA ASP A 110 19.83 -0.99 -10.65
C ASP A 110 19.94 -0.69 -9.15
N TRP A 111 20.54 -1.58 -8.37
CA TRP A 111 20.83 -1.33 -6.95
C TRP A 111 21.84 -0.20 -6.73
N LEU A 112 22.91 -0.15 -7.53
CA LEU A 112 23.87 0.96 -7.50
C LEU A 112 23.18 2.29 -7.86
N LEU A 113 22.38 2.32 -8.92
CA LEU A 113 21.64 3.51 -9.36
C LEU A 113 20.61 3.98 -8.33
N THR A 114 19.97 3.05 -7.62
CA THR A 114 18.99 3.38 -6.57
C THR A 114 19.65 4.01 -5.35
N ASN A 115 20.89 3.64 -5.04
CA ASN A 115 21.59 4.01 -3.81
C ASN A 115 22.77 4.96 -4.04
N SER A 116 22.85 5.59 -5.22
CA SER A 116 23.87 6.58 -5.53
C SER A 116 23.32 7.68 -6.44
N ILE A 117 23.92 8.87 -6.36
CA ILE A 117 23.66 9.99 -7.26
C ILE A 117 25.01 10.41 -7.83
N ASP A 118 25.12 10.47 -9.16
CA ASP A 118 26.36 10.79 -9.88
C ASP A 118 27.56 9.93 -9.43
N GLY A 119 27.32 8.64 -9.14
CA GLY A 119 28.34 7.70 -8.66
C GLY A 119 28.80 7.93 -7.22
N LYS A 120 28.15 8.82 -6.47
CA LYS A 120 28.39 9.02 -5.04
C LYS A 120 27.31 8.30 -4.23
N PRO A 121 27.68 7.52 -3.20
CA PRO A 121 26.69 6.80 -2.41
C PRO A 121 25.80 7.76 -1.62
N THR A 122 24.50 7.51 -1.60
CA THR A 122 23.54 8.22 -0.73
C THR A 122 23.77 7.81 0.73
N MET A 123 23.10 8.47 1.68
CA MET A 123 23.12 8.02 3.09
C MET A 123 22.58 6.59 3.25
N MET A 124 21.53 6.22 2.50
CA MET A 124 21.10 4.82 2.39
C MET A 124 22.19 3.94 1.80
N GLY A 125 22.81 4.38 0.70
CA GLY A 125 23.92 3.66 0.07
C GLY A 125 25.06 3.36 1.02
N LYS A 126 25.48 4.35 1.82
CA LYS A 126 26.52 4.20 2.85
C LYS A 126 26.09 3.20 3.91
N LEU A 127 24.86 3.31 4.41
CA LEU A 127 24.28 2.39 5.40
C LEU A 127 24.25 0.93 4.93
N ILE A 128 24.12 0.68 3.62
CA ILE A 128 24.06 -0.68 3.05
C ILE A 128 25.38 -1.15 2.41
N GLY A 129 26.49 -0.46 2.70
CA GLY A 129 27.84 -0.92 2.31
C GLY A 129 28.33 -0.45 0.92
N LEU A 130 27.84 0.70 0.44
CA LEU A 130 28.45 1.45 -0.67
C LEU A 130 29.49 2.48 -0.22
N GLY A 131 29.51 2.82 1.08
CA GLY A 131 30.51 3.68 1.71
C GLY A 131 31.72 2.93 2.23
N THR A 132 32.47 3.54 3.16
CA THR A 132 33.46 2.82 3.95
C THR A 132 32.80 2.01 5.05
N LYS A 133 33.54 1.07 5.66
CA LYS A 133 32.99 0.26 6.75
C LYS A 133 32.70 1.11 7.99
N GLU A 134 33.51 2.13 8.24
CA GLU A 134 33.29 3.09 9.32
C GLU A 134 32.01 3.91 9.11
N GLU A 135 31.75 4.37 7.89
CA GLU A 135 30.51 5.08 7.55
C GLU A 135 29.27 4.19 7.74
N GLU A 136 29.36 2.93 7.31
CA GLU A 136 28.31 1.93 7.47
C GLU A 136 28.01 1.70 8.96
N ASP A 137 29.02 1.38 9.76
CA ASP A 137 28.88 1.09 11.19
C ASP A 137 28.34 2.30 11.96
N GLU A 138 28.80 3.51 11.61
CA GLU A 138 28.37 4.75 12.25
C GLU A 138 26.88 5.07 11.94
N LEU A 139 26.46 4.86 10.70
CA LEU A 139 25.07 5.07 10.29
C LEU A 139 24.14 3.98 10.85
N ASP A 140 24.59 2.73 10.86
CA ASP A 140 23.83 1.60 11.40
C ASP A 140 23.54 1.80 12.90
N ALA A 141 24.58 2.07 13.69
CA ALA A 141 24.44 2.37 15.11
C ALA A 141 23.49 3.55 15.37
N PHE A 142 23.56 4.61 14.56
CA PHE A 142 22.64 5.73 14.67
C PHE A 142 21.19 5.32 14.34
N MET A 143 20.97 4.60 13.26
CA MET A 143 19.64 4.16 12.83
C MET A 143 19.00 3.19 13.84
N GLU A 144 19.79 2.32 14.48
CA GLU A 144 19.33 1.49 15.59
C GLU A 144 18.77 2.33 16.75
N THR A 145 19.47 3.41 17.14
CA THR A 145 18.96 4.31 18.19
C THR A 145 17.63 4.96 17.82
N MET A 146 17.43 5.23 16.53
CA MET A 146 16.23 5.89 15.99
C MET A 146 15.07 4.92 15.74
N SER A 147 15.32 3.61 15.68
CA SER A 147 14.33 2.57 15.41
C SER A 147 13.41 2.25 16.60
N SER A 148 13.77 2.68 17.81
CA SER A 148 13.36 2.01 19.05
C SER A 148 11.86 2.03 19.42
N LEU A 149 10.96 2.86 18.89
CA LEU A 149 9.56 2.89 19.40
C LEU A 149 8.44 3.27 18.42
N TYR A 150 8.74 3.75 17.21
CA TYR A 150 7.71 4.14 16.23
C TYR A 150 8.20 3.85 14.82
N PRO A 151 7.39 3.19 13.96
CA PRO A 151 7.78 2.93 12.59
C PRO A 151 8.22 4.23 11.91
N ASN A 152 9.39 4.18 11.29
CA ASN A 152 10.07 5.31 10.66
C ASN A 152 9.35 5.71 9.37
N ASN A 153 8.14 6.25 9.49
CA ASN A 153 7.29 6.65 8.36
C ASN A 153 7.28 8.16 8.14
N ASN A 154 8.15 8.91 8.82
CA ASN A 154 8.24 10.35 8.60
C ASN A 154 8.95 10.61 7.26
N LYS A 155 8.21 11.18 6.32
CA LYS A 155 8.70 11.45 4.95
C LYS A 155 9.91 12.39 4.93
N GLU A 156 9.95 13.39 5.82
CA GLU A 156 11.03 14.37 5.91
C GLU A 156 12.33 13.68 6.34
N SER A 157 12.32 12.84 7.38
CA SER A 157 13.50 12.09 7.82
C SER A 157 13.93 11.03 6.80
N LEU A 158 12.99 10.32 6.19
CA LEU A 158 13.30 9.33 5.16
C LEU A 158 13.94 9.95 3.91
N SER A 159 13.50 11.14 3.47
CA SER A 159 14.09 11.81 2.31
C SER A 159 15.55 12.22 2.48
N LEU A 160 16.04 12.30 3.73
CA LEU A 160 17.45 12.58 4.00
C LEU A 160 18.35 11.38 3.66
N LEU A 161 17.79 10.16 3.60
CA LEU A 161 18.53 8.95 3.23
C LEU A 161 18.97 8.96 1.76
N ASP A 162 18.27 9.71 0.90
CA ASP A 162 18.57 9.82 -0.53
C ASP A 162 19.63 10.89 -0.85
N ARG A 163 20.14 11.61 0.16
CA ARG A 163 21.08 12.73 -0.03
C ARG A 163 22.53 12.22 -0.13
N THR A 164 23.32 12.90 -0.95
CA THR A 164 24.78 12.65 -1.14
C THR A 164 25.67 13.81 -0.72
N ASP A 165 25.07 14.99 -0.47
CA ASP A 165 25.74 16.25 -0.20
C ASP A 165 25.89 16.58 1.29
N LEU A 166 25.34 15.74 2.17
CA LEU A 166 25.43 15.90 3.62
C LEU A 166 26.64 15.12 4.15
N SER A 167 27.30 15.66 5.18
CA SER A 167 28.13 14.83 6.07
C SER A 167 27.26 13.94 6.95
N ILE A 168 27.83 12.88 7.52
CA ILE A 168 27.11 11.97 8.43
C ILE A 168 26.60 12.73 9.66
N ASP A 169 27.38 13.65 10.23
CA ASP A 169 26.97 14.47 11.37
C ASP A 169 25.79 15.42 11.06
N GLU A 170 25.82 16.05 9.88
CA GLU A 170 24.70 16.88 9.42
C GLU A 170 23.45 16.04 9.19
N PHE A 171 23.59 14.87 8.56
CA PHE A 171 22.51 13.91 8.39
C PHE A 171 21.89 13.52 9.73
N LYS A 172 22.70 13.08 10.70
CA LYS A 172 22.25 12.71 12.04
C LYS A 172 21.46 13.82 12.72
N THR A 173 21.98 15.05 12.63
CA THR A 173 21.35 16.23 13.22
C THR A 173 19.99 16.53 12.58
N LEU A 174 19.93 16.56 11.24
CA LEU A 174 18.68 16.83 10.51
C LEU A 174 17.65 15.71 10.71
N PHE A 175 18.11 14.46 10.71
CA PHE A 175 17.27 13.29 10.91
C PHE A 175 16.63 13.30 12.31
N ALA A 176 17.42 13.57 13.35
CA ALA A 176 16.92 13.69 14.72
C ALA A 176 15.90 14.84 14.87
N LYS A 177 16.19 16.00 14.27
CA LYS A 177 15.26 17.15 14.28
C LYS A 177 13.94 16.84 13.57
N ALA A 178 13.99 16.19 12.40
CA ALA A 178 12.80 15.77 11.67
C ALA A 178 11.96 14.77 12.48
N ARG A 179 12.60 13.84 13.19
CA ARG A 179 11.94 12.89 14.10
C ARG A 179 11.31 13.59 15.30
N GLU A 180 12.03 14.50 15.96
CA GLU A 180 11.51 15.25 17.11
C GLU A 180 10.26 16.07 16.73
N LYS A 181 10.32 16.75 15.59
CA LYS A 181 9.17 17.49 15.03
C LYS A 181 7.98 16.56 14.79
N ALA A 182 8.21 15.40 14.16
CA ALA A 182 7.16 14.41 13.93
C ALA A 182 6.49 13.94 15.23
N THR A 183 7.28 13.69 16.27
CA THR A 183 6.76 13.30 17.59
C THR A 183 5.93 14.41 18.21
N LYS A 184 6.41 15.66 18.17
CA LYS A 184 5.67 16.83 18.70
C LYS A 184 4.36 17.05 17.96
N ASP A 185 4.36 16.98 16.64
CA ASP A 185 3.15 17.13 15.82
C ASP A 185 2.10 16.07 16.20
N VAL A 186 2.52 14.82 16.41
CA VAL A 186 1.63 13.73 16.86
C VAL A 186 1.12 13.97 18.28
N GLU A 187 1.97 14.42 19.21
CA GLU A 187 1.54 14.75 20.57
C GLU A 187 0.52 15.90 20.60
N GLU A 188 0.73 16.93 19.79
CA GLU A 188 -0.17 18.07 19.68
C GLU A 188 -1.52 17.67 19.07
N GLN A 189 -1.50 16.87 18.00
CA GLN A 189 -2.71 16.27 17.43
C GLN A 189 -3.47 15.43 18.46
N ARG A 190 -2.77 14.59 19.25
CA ARG A 190 -3.40 13.80 20.32
C ARG A 190 -4.03 14.69 21.39
N LYS A 191 -3.36 15.76 21.82
CA LYS A 191 -3.91 16.72 22.79
C LYS A 191 -5.17 17.39 22.26
N GLN A 192 -5.17 17.77 20.98
CA GLN A 192 -6.34 18.36 20.33
C GLN A 192 -7.52 17.38 20.27
N ILE A 193 -7.28 16.12 19.88
CA ILE A 193 -8.30 15.06 19.86
C ILE A 193 -8.90 14.85 21.25
N ILE A 194 -8.06 14.75 22.30
CA ILE A 194 -8.53 14.56 23.68
C ILE A 194 -9.41 15.74 24.11
N LYS A 195 -9.03 16.98 23.75
CA LYS A 195 -9.81 18.17 24.08
C LYS A 195 -11.16 18.18 23.37
N GLU A 196 -11.17 17.88 22.06
CA GLU A 196 -12.40 17.77 21.26
C GLU A 196 -13.33 16.68 21.80
N GLU A 197 -12.79 15.53 22.22
CA GLU A 197 -13.55 14.45 22.83
C GLU A 197 -14.14 14.85 24.19
N GLN A 198 -13.39 15.57 25.02
CA GLN A 198 -13.89 16.12 26.29
C GLN A 198 -15.02 17.13 26.08
N GLU A 199 -14.87 18.06 25.12
CA GLU A 199 -15.90 19.04 24.79
C GLU A 199 -17.17 18.37 24.23
N TYR A 200 -17.00 17.39 23.34
CA TYR A 200 -18.10 16.58 22.82
C TYR A 200 -18.85 15.86 23.94
N ASN A 201 -18.13 15.17 24.84
CA ASN A 201 -18.73 14.46 25.96
C ASN A 201 -19.46 15.40 26.94
N ALA A 202 -18.91 16.59 27.20
CA ALA A 202 -19.55 17.60 28.04
C ALA A 202 -20.85 18.14 27.40
N ASN A 203 -20.86 18.37 26.09
CA ASN A 203 -22.05 18.81 25.37
C ASN A 203 -23.13 17.72 25.33
N LEU A 204 -22.75 16.46 25.11
CA LEU A 204 -23.65 15.32 25.15
C LEU A 204 -24.31 15.17 26.53
N ALA A 205 -23.54 15.32 27.62
CA ALA A 205 -24.06 15.29 28.98
C ALA A 205 -25.05 16.44 29.26
N LYS A 206 -24.77 17.65 28.74
CA LYS A 206 -25.70 18.78 28.84
C LYS A 206 -27.00 18.51 28.09
N GLU A 207 -26.94 18.02 26.86
CA GLU A 207 -28.13 17.70 26.06
C GLU A 207 -29.00 16.64 26.75
N GLN A 208 -28.39 15.61 27.35
CA GLN A 208 -29.10 14.62 28.15
C GLN A 208 -29.74 15.22 29.41
N SER A 209 -29.06 16.17 30.08
CA SER A 209 -29.58 16.84 31.27
C SER A 209 -30.68 17.87 30.97
N GLU A 210 -30.69 18.45 29.76
CA GLU A 210 -31.70 19.39 29.27
C GLU A 210 -32.94 18.66 28.72
N LYS A 211 -32.76 17.47 28.14
CA LYS A 211 -33.83 16.50 27.85
C LYS A 211 -34.36 15.85 29.13
N LYS A 212 -34.66 16.64 30.16
CA LYS A 212 -35.51 16.19 31.27
C LYS A 212 -36.90 15.93 30.71
N PHE A 213 -37.28 14.65 30.73
CA PHE A 213 -38.61 14.19 30.38
C PHE A 213 -39.67 15.01 31.13
N LYS A 214 -40.42 15.85 30.43
CA LYS A 214 -41.61 16.47 31.01
C LYS A 214 -42.75 15.46 30.89
N PRO A 215 -43.30 14.92 31.98
CA PRO A 215 -44.45 14.02 31.88
C PRO A 215 -45.57 14.78 31.18
N MET A 216 -46.02 14.21 30.07
CA MET A 216 -47.03 14.80 29.23
C MET A 216 -48.37 14.79 29.99
N GLN A 217 -48.76 15.93 30.57
CA GLN A 217 -50.06 16.04 31.22
C GLN A 217 -51.14 16.12 30.13
N VAL A 218 -51.79 14.99 29.88
CA VAL A 218 -52.93 14.89 28.95
C VAL A 218 -54.09 15.72 29.51
N LYS A 219 -54.38 16.88 28.90
CA LYS A 219 -55.48 17.80 29.30
C LYS A 219 -56.82 17.49 28.64
N LYS A 220 -56.91 16.57 27.68
CA LYS A 220 -58.17 16.21 27.02
C LYS A 220 -58.58 14.80 27.42
N LYS A 221 -59.74 14.68 28.08
CA LYS A 221 -60.48 13.41 28.16
C LYS A 221 -60.97 13.10 26.75
N TYR A 222 -60.24 12.28 26.01
CA TYR A 222 -60.82 11.65 24.83
C TYR A 222 -61.88 10.67 25.31
N GLU A 223 -63.06 10.67 24.71
CA GLU A 223 -64.01 9.59 24.93
C GLU A 223 -63.36 8.29 24.44
N THR A 224 -63.13 7.37 25.37
CA THR A 224 -62.61 6.05 25.04
C THR A 224 -63.59 5.39 24.09
N TYR A 225 -63.10 4.90 22.96
CA TYR A 225 -63.90 4.17 21.99
C TYR A 225 -64.63 3.00 22.68
N ASP A 226 -65.96 3.03 22.65
CA ASP A 226 -66.83 2.00 23.21
C ASP A 226 -67.24 1.03 22.09
N ILE A 227 -66.60 -0.13 22.08
CA ILE A 227 -66.82 -1.18 21.08
C ILE A 227 -68.28 -1.68 21.05
N ASN A 228 -69.05 -1.46 22.13
CA ASN A 228 -70.47 -1.83 22.18
C ASN A 228 -71.38 -0.84 21.43
N LYS A 229 -70.87 0.35 21.10
CA LYS A 229 -71.57 1.34 20.27
C LYS A 229 -71.18 1.23 18.79
N ASP A 230 -70.20 0.39 18.46
CA ASP A 230 -69.76 0.20 17.08
C ASP A 230 -70.68 -0.79 16.36
N GLN A 231 -71.44 -0.26 15.39
CA GLN A 231 -72.42 -1.02 14.63
C GLN A 231 -71.78 -2.12 13.77
N LYS A 232 -70.53 -1.96 13.31
CA LYS A 232 -69.81 -2.99 12.55
C LYS A 232 -69.39 -4.14 13.47
N PHE A 233 -68.97 -3.83 14.69
CA PHE A 233 -68.62 -4.85 15.67
C PHE A 233 -69.86 -5.64 16.13
N LEU A 234 -70.97 -4.95 16.40
CA LEU A 234 -72.24 -5.60 16.74
C LEU A 234 -72.71 -6.56 15.64
N TYR A 235 -72.65 -6.12 14.38
CA TYR A 235 -73.01 -6.96 13.23
C TYR A 235 -72.10 -8.20 13.11
N ALA A 236 -70.78 -8.03 13.24
CA ALA A 236 -69.84 -9.16 13.19
C ALA A 236 -70.07 -10.16 14.33
N ARG A 237 -70.36 -9.68 15.54
CA ARG A 237 -70.70 -10.52 16.69
C ARG A 237 -72.00 -11.30 16.47
N GLU A 238 -72.99 -10.69 15.83
CA GLU A 238 -74.26 -11.37 15.51
C GLU A 238 -74.05 -12.50 14.48
N LEU A 239 -73.23 -12.28 13.45
CA LEU A 239 -72.86 -13.32 12.48
C LEU A 239 -72.15 -14.51 13.15
N LEU A 240 -71.25 -14.25 14.11
CA LEU A 240 -70.59 -15.31 14.88
C LEU A 240 -71.60 -16.09 15.75
N ASN A 241 -72.55 -15.41 16.37
CA ASN A 241 -73.61 -16.06 17.15
C ASN A 241 -74.49 -16.99 16.31
N PHE A 242 -74.75 -16.67 15.03
CA PHE A 242 -75.48 -17.59 14.14
C PHE A 242 -74.74 -18.90 13.92
N LYS A 243 -73.41 -18.83 13.77
CA LYS A 243 -72.56 -20.02 13.66
C LYS A 243 -72.57 -20.85 14.94
N GLU A 244 -72.43 -20.20 16.09
CA GLU A 244 -72.31 -20.89 17.38
C GLU A 244 -73.64 -21.49 17.85
N LYS A 245 -74.77 -20.78 17.68
CA LYS A 245 -76.07 -21.23 18.18
C LYS A 245 -76.88 -22.06 17.20
N ARG A 246 -76.72 -21.85 15.90
CA ARG A 246 -77.51 -22.53 14.86
C ARG A 246 -76.67 -23.42 13.96
N GLY A 247 -75.35 -23.45 14.13
CA GLY A 247 -74.44 -24.20 13.26
C GLY A 247 -74.34 -23.63 11.85
N ILE A 248 -74.85 -22.42 11.62
CA ILE A 248 -74.93 -21.80 10.29
C ILE A 248 -73.78 -20.81 10.12
N ASP A 249 -72.77 -21.17 9.32
CA ASP A 249 -71.73 -20.24 8.91
C ASP A 249 -72.25 -19.34 7.79
N VAL A 250 -72.77 -18.17 8.18
CA VAL A 250 -73.36 -17.20 7.25
C VAL A 250 -72.32 -16.68 6.25
N LEU A 251 -71.05 -16.54 6.64
CA LEU A 251 -69.99 -16.11 5.74
C LEU A 251 -69.75 -17.15 4.62
N GLU A 252 -69.69 -18.43 5.00
CA GLU A 252 -69.50 -19.52 4.04
C GLU A 252 -70.71 -19.64 3.08
N LEU A 253 -71.93 -19.44 3.60
CA LEU A 253 -73.15 -19.40 2.79
C LEU A 253 -73.14 -18.24 1.79
N MET A 254 -72.80 -17.02 2.22
CA MET A 254 -72.72 -15.86 1.33
C MET A 254 -71.68 -16.09 0.23
N GLN A 255 -70.50 -16.64 0.56
CA GLN A 255 -69.49 -16.99 -0.45
C GLN A 255 -69.96 -18.05 -1.46
N LYS A 256 -70.71 -19.07 -1.01
CA LYS A 256 -71.29 -20.08 -1.91
C LYS A 256 -72.38 -19.51 -2.82
N ILE A 257 -73.22 -18.61 -2.31
CA ILE A 257 -74.26 -17.92 -3.10
C ILE A 257 -73.60 -17.02 -4.15
N ASP A 258 -72.59 -16.25 -3.77
CA ASP A 258 -71.91 -15.33 -4.67
C ASP A 258 -71.19 -16.08 -5.80
N LYS A 259 -70.50 -17.19 -5.49
CA LYS A 259 -69.93 -18.10 -6.50
C LYS A 259 -70.98 -18.68 -7.44
N LYS A 260 -72.16 -19.07 -6.95
CA LYS A 260 -73.26 -19.56 -7.80
C LYS A 260 -73.89 -18.47 -8.67
N GLN A 261 -74.01 -17.24 -8.17
CA GLN A 261 -74.49 -16.10 -8.96
C GLN A 261 -73.51 -15.72 -10.07
N ILE A 262 -72.20 -15.84 -9.82
CA ILE A 262 -71.16 -15.64 -10.84
C ILE A 262 -71.24 -16.74 -11.91
N LEU A 263 -71.44 -18.00 -11.53
CA LEU A 263 -71.54 -19.13 -12.46
C LEU A 263 -72.80 -19.07 -13.34
N ASN A 264 -73.95 -18.64 -12.77
CA ASN A 264 -75.20 -18.45 -13.51
C ASN A 264 -75.20 -17.22 -14.44
N LYS A 265 -74.20 -16.34 -14.36
CA LYS A 265 -73.99 -15.23 -15.30
C LYS A 265 -73.05 -15.60 -16.48
N MET A 266 -72.46 -16.80 -16.46
CA MET A 266 -71.54 -17.31 -17.50
C MET A 266 -72.14 -18.42 -18.37
N VAL A 267 -73.44 -18.72 -18.23
CA VAL A 267 -74.25 -19.56 -19.13
C VAL A 267 -75.24 -18.65 -19.85
#